data_AF-A0AB73KNC7-F1
#
_entry.id   AF-A0AB73KNC7-F1
#
_cell.length_a   1.000
_cell.length_b   1.000
_cell.length_c   1.000
_cell.angle_alpha   90.00
_cell.angle_beta   90.00
_cell.angle_gamma   90.00
#
_symmetry.space_group_name_H-M   'P 1'
#
loop_
_entity.id
_entity.type
_entity.pdbx_description
1 polymer ?
#
loop_
_entity_poly.entity_id
_entity_poly.type
_entity_poly.pdbx_seq_one_letter_code
_entity_poly.pdbx_strand_id
1 'polypeptide(L)'
;VSFAAVNDAHVDTLGVLLTVLALGTSVLPRRGALLGAAIAVKLLPAVVLPGALARRGPRDAARVLVPAVLVIALAYLPYILTSGFGVLGYLPGYLQEEGYESGSVRRFALLRLFLPDSVAAPLAVILIALTALYVMRRGDPERPWSGALLVTGTALLLTSPSYYWYALLVIALVALDGRWEWLAVPLAGTALYIGNAMGAHGSWLQSWSYGTAAVTVLASAALRAYGERQRSRNAVAARRTAAPVVGDVPATSTPEPTARR
;
A
#
# COMPACT_ATOMS: atom_id res chain seq x y z
N VAL A 1 -0.11 15.83 -12.68
CA VAL A 1 0.37 14.43 -12.61
C VAL A 1 -0.18 13.58 -13.74
N SER A 2 -1.50 13.31 -13.80
CA SER A 2 -2.11 12.51 -14.87
C SER A 2 -1.98 13.14 -16.26
N PHE A 3 -2.15 14.46 -16.37
CA PHE A 3 -1.92 15.20 -17.62
C PHE A 3 -0.48 15.04 -18.14
N ALA A 4 0.51 15.22 -17.26
CA ALA A 4 1.92 15.07 -17.62
C ALA A 4 2.29 13.62 -17.99
N ALA A 5 1.67 12.62 -17.36
CA ALA A 5 1.89 11.21 -17.72
C ALA A 5 1.47 10.89 -19.16
N VAL A 6 0.42 11.55 -19.67
CA VAL A 6 -0.02 11.42 -21.06
C VAL A 6 0.86 12.26 -22.00
N ASN A 7 1.11 13.51 -21.62
CA ASN A 7 1.88 14.46 -22.45
C ASN A 7 3.35 14.02 -22.64
N ASP A 8 3.94 13.39 -21.63
CA ASP A 8 5.34 12.93 -21.64
C ASP A 8 5.47 11.45 -22.05
N ALA A 9 4.37 10.82 -22.52
CA ALA A 9 4.30 9.41 -22.93
C ALA A 9 4.93 8.43 -21.91
N HIS A 10 4.65 8.63 -20.63
CA HIS A 10 5.41 7.96 -19.58
C HIS A 10 5.03 6.47 -19.46
N VAL A 11 6.01 5.59 -19.60
CA VAL A 11 5.81 4.13 -19.62
C VAL A 11 5.17 3.58 -18.33
N ASP A 12 5.31 4.31 -17.22
CA ASP A 12 4.66 4.03 -15.93
C ASP A 12 3.14 3.86 -16.07
N THR A 13 2.51 4.58 -16.98
CA THR A 13 1.07 4.47 -17.24
C THR A 13 0.66 3.06 -17.67
N LEU A 14 1.48 2.37 -18.47
CA LEU A 14 1.27 0.98 -18.85
C LEU A 14 1.43 0.04 -17.64
N GLY A 15 2.47 0.24 -16.83
CA GLY A 15 2.66 -0.53 -15.59
C GLY A 15 1.49 -0.36 -14.61
N VAL A 16 0.96 0.87 -14.49
CA VAL A 16 -0.23 1.18 -13.68
C VAL A 16 -1.48 0.50 -14.25
N LEU A 17 -1.72 0.59 -15.56
CA LEU A 17 -2.86 -0.07 -16.22
C LEU A 17 -2.85 -1.58 -15.98
N LEU A 18 -1.70 -2.23 -16.23
CA LEU A 18 -1.53 -3.68 -16.02
C LEU A 18 -1.78 -4.06 -14.56
N THR A 19 -1.33 -3.22 -13.61
CA THR A 19 -1.58 -3.42 -12.17
C THR A 19 -3.07 -3.32 -11.83
N VAL A 20 -3.78 -2.32 -12.36
CA VAL A 20 -5.24 -2.18 -12.17
C VAL A 20 -5.98 -3.40 -12.71
N LEU A 21 -5.64 -3.84 -13.92
CA LEU A 21 -6.22 -5.06 -14.53
C LEU A 21 -5.94 -6.30 -13.68
N ALA A 22 -4.74 -6.42 -13.11
CA ALA A 22 -4.37 -7.54 -12.26
C ALA A 22 -5.16 -7.57 -10.94
N LEU A 23 -5.37 -6.40 -10.33
CA LEU A 23 -6.13 -6.29 -9.08
C LEU A 23 -7.64 -6.47 -9.30
N GLY A 24 -8.15 -6.07 -10.48
CA GLY A 24 -9.56 -6.22 -10.85
C GLY A 24 -9.96 -7.63 -11.29
N THR A 25 -9.01 -8.52 -11.61
CA THR A 25 -9.34 -9.91 -11.97
C THR A 25 -9.42 -10.83 -10.75
N SER A 26 -10.39 -11.75 -10.76
CA SER A 26 -10.53 -12.83 -9.77
C SER A 26 -9.69 -14.07 -10.11
N VAL A 27 -9.14 -14.18 -11.32
CA VAL A 27 -8.39 -15.34 -11.80
C VAL A 27 -6.92 -15.21 -11.38
N LEU A 28 -6.50 -16.00 -10.38
CA LEU A 28 -5.15 -15.89 -9.78
C LEU A 28 -3.99 -16.01 -10.78
N PRO A 29 -3.99 -16.97 -11.74
CA PRO A 29 -2.91 -17.03 -12.73
C PRO A 29 -2.85 -15.82 -13.65
N ARG A 30 -4.01 -15.30 -14.06
CA ARG A 30 -4.10 -14.09 -14.87
C ARG A 30 -3.62 -12.85 -14.10
N ARG A 31 -3.99 -12.74 -12.81
CA ARG A 31 -3.45 -11.72 -11.91
C ARG A 31 -1.92 -11.79 -11.86
N GLY A 32 -1.38 -12.99 -11.68
CA GLY A 32 0.06 -13.23 -11.69
C GLY A 32 0.73 -12.73 -12.97
N ALA A 33 0.23 -13.16 -14.13
CA ALA A 33 0.78 -12.77 -15.42
C ALA A 33 0.73 -11.25 -15.65
N LEU A 34 -0.38 -10.59 -15.29
CA LEU A 34 -0.54 -9.14 -15.41
C LEU A 34 0.39 -8.37 -14.45
N LEU A 35 0.58 -8.86 -13.21
CA LEU A 35 1.54 -8.27 -12.28
C LEU A 35 2.98 -8.47 -12.78
N GLY A 36 3.31 -9.65 -13.32
CA GLY A 36 4.61 -9.91 -13.94
C GLY A 36 4.89 -8.94 -15.10
N ALA A 37 3.90 -8.73 -15.97
CA ALA A 37 4.00 -7.76 -17.06
C ALA A 37 4.16 -6.33 -16.54
N ALA A 38 3.40 -5.93 -15.51
CA ALA A 38 3.54 -4.62 -14.89
C ALA A 38 4.94 -4.39 -14.31
N ILE A 39 5.48 -5.40 -13.61
CA ILE A 39 6.83 -5.38 -13.02
C ILE A 39 7.92 -5.31 -14.10
N ALA A 40 7.73 -6.04 -15.20
CA ALA A 40 8.66 -6.02 -16.34
C ALA A 40 8.67 -4.64 -17.04
N VAL A 41 7.53 -3.95 -17.09
CA VAL A 41 7.45 -2.58 -17.59
C VAL A 41 8.17 -1.60 -16.66
N LYS A 42 7.94 -1.74 -15.34
CA LYS A 42 8.63 -0.94 -14.32
C LYS A 42 8.62 -1.66 -12.98
N LEU A 43 9.68 -1.53 -12.20
CA LEU A 43 9.85 -2.26 -10.94
C LEU A 43 8.80 -1.91 -9.87
N LEU A 44 8.26 -0.68 -9.88
CA LEU A 44 7.39 -0.18 -8.80
C LEU A 44 6.14 -1.05 -8.55
N PRO A 45 5.38 -1.52 -9.56
CA PRO A 45 4.32 -2.51 -9.39
C PRO A 45 4.63 -3.71 -8.47
N ALA A 46 5.89 -4.07 -8.23
CA ALA A 46 6.25 -5.14 -7.30
C ALA A 46 5.75 -4.87 -5.86
N VAL A 47 5.67 -3.62 -5.40
CA VAL A 47 5.16 -3.29 -4.05
C VAL A 47 3.67 -3.56 -3.86
N VAL A 48 2.94 -3.91 -4.92
CA VAL A 48 1.53 -4.31 -4.88
C VAL A 48 1.34 -5.78 -4.48
N LEU A 49 2.39 -6.61 -4.64
CA LEU A 49 2.34 -8.05 -4.36
C LEU A 49 1.77 -8.40 -2.97
N PRO A 50 2.11 -7.71 -1.87
CA PRO A 50 1.54 -8.02 -0.56
C PRO A 50 0.01 -7.92 -0.53
N GLY A 51 -0.57 -6.92 -1.21
CA GLY A 51 -2.03 -6.78 -1.35
C GLY A 51 -2.63 -7.89 -2.23
N ALA A 52 -1.96 -8.21 -3.33
CA ALA A 52 -2.36 -9.32 -4.21
C ALA A 52 -2.25 -10.71 -3.55
N LEU A 53 -1.48 -10.84 -2.47
CA LEU A 53 -1.27 -12.07 -1.71
C LEU A 53 -1.94 -12.07 -0.33
N ALA A 54 -2.71 -11.02 0.00
CA ALA A 54 -3.36 -10.87 1.30
C ALA A 54 -4.19 -12.11 1.67
N ARG A 55 -3.87 -12.71 2.83
CA ARG A 55 -4.50 -13.90 3.40
C ARG A 55 -4.59 -15.12 2.48
N ARG A 56 -3.73 -15.21 1.46
CA ARG A 56 -3.67 -16.37 0.55
C ARG A 56 -2.75 -17.46 1.12
N GLY A 57 -3.20 -18.71 0.99
CA GLY A 57 -2.37 -19.88 1.29
C GLY A 57 -1.25 -20.08 0.26
N PRO A 58 -0.29 -20.99 0.52
CA PRO A 58 0.87 -21.19 -0.34
C PRO A 58 0.50 -21.60 -1.78
N ARG A 59 -0.56 -22.40 -1.95
CA ARG A 59 -1.05 -22.81 -3.28
C ARG A 59 -1.57 -21.63 -4.10
N ASP A 60 -2.36 -20.75 -3.49
CA ASP A 60 -2.89 -19.58 -4.17
C ASP A 60 -1.82 -18.52 -4.40
N ALA A 61 -0.87 -18.38 -3.48
CA ALA A 61 0.32 -17.56 -3.69
C ALA A 61 1.14 -18.06 -4.89
N ALA A 62 1.37 -19.37 -5.01
CA ALA A 62 2.06 -19.96 -6.17
C ALA A 62 1.32 -19.69 -7.49
N ARG A 63 -0.02 -19.76 -7.49
CA ARG A 63 -0.84 -19.41 -8.66
C ARG A 63 -0.68 -17.96 -9.11
N VAL A 64 -0.27 -17.04 -8.23
CA VAL A 64 0.03 -15.64 -8.59
C VAL A 64 1.52 -15.48 -8.94
N LEU A 65 2.40 -16.01 -8.10
CA LEU A 65 3.85 -15.79 -8.20
C LEU A 65 4.48 -16.53 -9.39
N VAL A 66 4.07 -17.77 -9.68
CA VAL A 66 4.65 -18.54 -10.79
C VAL A 66 4.39 -17.85 -12.13
N PRO A 67 3.15 -17.46 -12.49
CA PRO A 67 2.91 -16.73 -13.73
C PRO A 67 3.60 -15.36 -13.77
N ALA A 68 3.69 -14.65 -12.64
CA ALA A 68 4.42 -13.38 -12.57
C ALA A 68 5.90 -13.55 -12.94
N VAL A 69 6.57 -14.54 -12.31
CA VAL A 69 7.97 -14.88 -12.58
C VAL A 69 8.15 -15.35 -14.02
N LEU A 70 7.25 -16.20 -14.53
CA LEU A 70 7.32 -16.68 -15.92
C LEU A 70 7.22 -15.54 -16.93
N VAL A 71 6.31 -14.58 -16.73
CA VAL A 71 6.20 -13.41 -17.63
C VAL A 71 7.46 -12.56 -17.60
N ILE A 72 8.02 -12.29 -16.41
CA ILE A 72 9.29 -11.55 -16.29
C ILE A 72 10.42 -12.33 -16.97
N ALA A 73 10.54 -13.63 -16.71
CA ALA A 73 11.58 -14.47 -17.30
C ALA A 73 11.49 -14.52 -18.82
N LEU A 74 10.30 -14.69 -19.39
CA LEU A 74 10.08 -14.69 -20.83
C LEU A 74 10.37 -13.31 -21.46
N ALA A 75 10.03 -12.22 -20.77
CA ALA A 75 10.37 -10.87 -21.24
C ALA A 75 11.88 -10.60 -21.26
N TYR A 76 12.61 -11.12 -20.27
CA TYR A 76 14.07 -10.95 -20.18
C TYR A 76 14.86 -11.98 -21.00
N LEU A 77 14.26 -13.11 -21.35
CA LEU A 77 14.95 -14.23 -22.01
C LEU A 77 15.69 -13.82 -23.30
N PRO A 78 15.09 -13.05 -24.24
CA PRO A 78 15.81 -12.63 -25.44
C PRO A 78 17.09 -11.85 -25.12
N TYR A 79 17.04 -10.93 -24.16
CA TYR A 79 18.18 -10.12 -23.74
C TYR A 79 19.30 -10.94 -23.10
N ILE A 80 18.93 -11.95 -22.31
CA ILE A 80 19.91 -12.87 -21.71
C ILE A 80 20.57 -13.71 -22.81
N LEU A 81 19.80 -14.19 -23.79
CA LEU A 81 20.33 -14.98 -24.91
C LEU A 81 21.24 -14.17 -25.82
N THR A 82 20.97 -12.88 -26.03
CA THR A 82 21.78 -12.02 -26.92
C THR A 82 22.95 -11.34 -26.24
N SER A 83 22.81 -10.99 -24.97
CA SER A 83 23.73 -10.08 -24.26
C SER A 83 24.26 -10.66 -22.94
N GLY A 84 23.87 -11.88 -22.58
CA GLY A 84 24.27 -12.55 -21.34
C GLY A 84 23.60 -11.96 -20.09
N PHE A 85 24.02 -12.42 -18.91
CA PHE A 85 23.45 -11.99 -17.63
C PHE A 85 23.80 -10.55 -17.21
N GLY A 86 24.68 -9.86 -17.95
CA GLY A 86 25.06 -8.47 -17.66
C GLY A 86 23.88 -7.48 -17.69
N VAL A 87 22.81 -7.82 -18.42
CA VAL A 87 21.56 -7.02 -18.49
C VAL A 87 20.82 -6.90 -17.16
N LEU A 88 21.15 -7.73 -16.17
CA LEU A 88 20.55 -7.69 -14.82
C LEU A 88 21.33 -6.80 -13.85
N GLY A 89 22.52 -6.33 -14.21
CA GLY A 89 23.51 -5.76 -13.28
C GLY A 89 23.41 -4.26 -13.01
N TYR A 90 22.52 -3.50 -13.66
CA TYR A 90 22.48 -2.04 -13.51
C TYR A 90 21.77 -1.53 -12.25
N LEU A 91 21.04 -2.39 -11.54
CA LEU A 91 20.23 -1.98 -10.39
C LEU A 91 21.02 -1.22 -9.29
N PRO A 92 22.25 -1.62 -8.90
CA PRO A 92 23.04 -0.86 -7.94
C PRO A 92 23.35 0.57 -8.42
N GLY A 93 23.71 0.73 -9.70
CA GLY A 93 23.96 2.04 -10.31
C GLY A 93 22.71 2.91 -10.31
N TYR A 94 21.56 2.33 -10.68
CA TYR A 94 20.28 3.02 -10.61
C TYR A 94 19.91 3.49 -9.19
N LEU A 95 20.16 2.67 -8.17
CA LEU A 95 19.92 3.06 -6.77
C LEU A 95 20.82 4.23 -6.35
N GLN A 96 22.07 4.26 -6.81
CA GLN A 96 22.99 5.36 -6.58
C GLN A 96 22.52 6.65 -7.27
N GLU A 97 22.11 6.56 -8.54
CA GLU A 97 21.53 7.67 -9.31
C GLU A 97 20.28 8.25 -8.63
N GLU A 98 19.42 7.39 -8.08
CA GLU A 98 18.19 7.76 -7.38
C GLU A 98 18.43 8.27 -5.95
N GLY A 99 19.70 8.29 -5.48
CA GLY A 99 20.10 8.87 -4.22
C GLY A 99 19.80 7.99 -3.00
N TYR A 100 19.83 6.66 -3.15
CA TYR A 100 19.66 5.73 -2.03
C TYR A 100 20.91 5.63 -1.14
N GLU A 101 22.05 6.21 -1.53
CA GLU A 101 23.28 6.22 -0.73
C GLU A 101 23.20 7.14 0.50
N SER A 102 24.05 6.84 1.49
CA SER A 102 24.20 7.67 2.68
C SER A 102 24.74 9.06 2.30
N GLY A 103 24.28 10.13 2.95
CA GLY A 103 24.68 11.51 2.62
C GLY A 103 23.85 12.20 1.53
N SER A 104 22.96 11.48 0.83
CA SER A 104 22.12 12.06 -0.24
C SER A 104 20.86 12.75 0.30
N VAL A 105 20.63 14.02 -0.01
CA VAL A 105 19.38 14.75 0.35
C VAL A 105 18.16 14.36 -0.51
N ARG A 106 18.25 13.33 -1.36
CA ARG A 106 17.21 13.02 -2.34
C ARG A 106 16.19 11.97 -1.88
N ARG A 107 16.43 11.29 -0.75
CA ARG A 107 15.57 10.21 -0.24
C ARG A 107 15.43 10.24 1.28
N PHE A 108 14.37 9.62 1.77
CA PHE A 108 14.13 9.38 3.20
C PHE A 108 13.95 10.63 4.07
N ALA A 109 13.45 11.73 3.50
CA ALA A 109 13.35 13.01 4.19
C ALA A 109 12.69 12.92 5.57
N LEU A 110 11.58 12.17 5.68
CA LEU A 110 10.87 12.03 6.95
C LEU A 110 11.68 11.30 8.02
N LEU A 111 12.43 10.27 7.64
CA LEU A 111 13.25 9.51 8.58
C LEU A 111 14.47 10.30 9.02
N ARG A 112 15.08 11.04 8.08
CA ARG A 112 16.26 11.87 8.33
C ARG A 112 15.99 13.12 9.19
N LEU A 113 14.72 13.46 9.43
CA LEU A 113 14.36 14.47 10.44
C LEU A 113 14.79 14.06 11.85
N PHE A 114 14.85 12.76 12.13
CA PHE A 114 15.08 12.23 13.48
C PHE A 114 16.22 11.21 13.57
N LEU A 115 16.74 10.74 12.43
CA LEU A 115 17.68 9.62 12.37
C LEU A 115 18.92 9.98 11.55
N PRO A 116 20.09 9.41 11.89
CA PRO A 116 21.28 9.47 11.04
C PRO A 116 21.04 8.79 9.67
N ASP A 117 21.76 9.26 8.66
CA ASP A 117 21.66 8.77 7.28
C ASP A 117 21.87 7.25 7.14
N SER A 118 22.81 6.69 7.92
CA SER A 118 23.14 5.26 7.90
C SER A 118 21.98 4.37 8.37
N VAL A 119 21.02 4.92 9.13
CA VAL A 119 19.90 4.19 9.72
C VAL A 119 18.60 4.40 8.93
N ALA A 120 18.45 5.53 8.23
CA ALA A 120 17.23 5.88 7.52
C ALA A 120 16.82 4.83 6.48
N ALA A 121 17.75 4.40 5.61
CA ALA A 121 17.45 3.42 4.57
C ALA A 121 17.12 2.02 5.14
N PRO A 122 17.94 1.43 6.05
CA PRO A 122 17.58 0.17 6.71
C PRO A 122 16.22 0.21 7.41
N LEU A 123 15.92 1.29 8.13
CA LEU A 123 14.64 1.43 8.82
C LEU A 123 13.46 1.53 7.84
N ALA A 124 13.60 2.27 6.73
CA ALA A 124 12.58 2.33 5.70
C ALA A 124 12.27 0.92 5.15
N VAL A 125 13.29 0.12 4.86
CA VAL A 125 13.12 -1.26 4.39
C VAL A 125 12.38 -2.11 5.42
N ILE A 126 12.77 -2.03 6.70
CA ILE A 126 12.10 -2.75 7.79
C ILE A 126 10.63 -2.35 7.89
N LEU A 127 10.32 -1.05 7.89
CA LEU A 127 8.93 -0.57 7.99
C LEU A 127 8.07 -0.96 6.79
N ILE A 128 8.63 -0.94 5.57
CA ILE A 128 7.96 -1.42 4.36
C ILE A 128 7.70 -2.93 4.48
N ALA A 129 8.70 -3.71 4.91
CA ALA A 129 8.57 -5.16 5.09
C ALA A 129 7.53 -5.52 6.16
N LEU A 130 7.50 -4.80 7.28
CA LEU A 130 6.49 -4.97 8.32
C LEU A 130 5.09 -4.62 7.82
N THR A 131 4.95 -3.55 7.03
CA THR A 131 3.67 -3.17 6.41
C THR A 131 3.21 -4.23 5.41
N ALA A 132 4.14 -4.74 4.58
CA ALA A 132 3.87 -5.83 3.65
C ALA A 132 3.45 -7.11 4.38
N LEU A 133 4.15 -7.51 5.44
CA LEU A 133 3.82 -8.66 6.27
C LEU A 133 2.44 -8.48 6.93
N TYR A 134 2.17 -7.29 7.47
CA TYR A 134 0.86 -6.96 8.03
C TYR A 134 -0.24 -7.15 6.99
N VAL A 135 -0.09 -6.59 5.79
CA VAL A 135 -1.07 -6.74 4.70
C VAL A 135 -1.22 -8.19 4.26
N MET A 136 -0.12 -8.95 4.13
CA MET A 136 -0.18 -10.37 3.78
C MET A 136 -0.95 -11.19 4.83
N ARG A 137 -0.86 -10.84 6.12
CA ARG A 137 -1.49 -11.58 7.21
C ARG A 137 -2.91 -11.11 7.53
N ARG A 138 -3.21 -9.83 7.36
CA ARG A 138 -4.43 -9.18 7.85
C ARG A 138 -5.25 -8.48 6.77
N GLY A 139 -4.71 -8.32 5.57
CA GLY A 139 -5.40 -7.67 4.46
C GLY A 139 -6.64 -8.43 3.98
N ASP A 140 -7.53 -7.70 3.32
CA ASP A 140 -8.76 -8.24 2.76
C ASP A 140 -8.48 -8.86 1.36
N PRO A 141 -8.64 -10.18 1.18
CA PRO A 141 -8.41 -10.84 -0.11
C PRO A 141 -9.38 -10.41 -1.21
N GLU A 142 -10.57 -9.90 -0.85
CA GLU A 142 -11.60 -9.38 -1.75
C GLU A 142 -11.33 -7.94 -2.19
N ARG A 143 -10.48 -7.22 -1.43
CA ARG A 143 -10.04 -5.86 -1.73
C ARG A 143 -8.51 -5.77 -1.80
N PRO A 144 -7.85 -6.48 -2.73
CA PRO A 144 -6.39 -6.53 -2.80
C PRO A 144 -5.76 -5.14 -3.06
N TRP A 145 -6.50 -4.22 -3.68
CA TRP A 145 -6.08 -2.83 -3.87
C TRP A 145 -5.94 -2.03 -2.57
N SER A 146 -6.71 -2.33 -1.51
CA SER A 146 -6.61 -1.64 -0.22
C SER A 146 -5.25 -1.93 0.44
N GLY A 147 -4.83 -3.20 0.41
CA GLY A 147 -3.52 -3.62 0.91
C GLY A 147 -2.38 -3.06 0.05
N ALA A 148 -2.55 -3.09 -1.27
CA ALA A 148 -1.60 -2.52 -2.21
C ALA A 148 -1.41 -1.00 -2.00
N LEU A 149 -2.50 -0.25 -1.77
CA LEU A 149 -2.47 1.18 -1.48
C LEU A 149 -1.69 1.46 -0.21
N LEU A 150 -1.94 0.69 0.86
CA LEU A 150 -1.24 0.86 2.12
C LEU A 150 0.27 0.65 1.98
N VAL A 151 0.70 -0.44 1.35
CA VAL A 151 2.14 -0.72 1.17
C VAL A 151 2.79 0.31 0.24
N THR A 152 2.18 0.58 -0.91
CA THR A 152 2.73 1.50 -1.92
C THR A 152 2.81 2.92 -1.37
N GLY A 153 1.73 3.43 -0.78
CA GLY A 153 1.70 4.76 -0.19
C GLY A 153 2.70 4.90 0.96
N THR A 154 2.82 3.89 1.83
CA THR A 154 3.81 3.86 2.92
C THR A 154 5.24 3.87 2.37
N ALA A 155 5.52 3.07 1.33
CA ALA A 155 6.83 3.05 0.67
C ALA A 155 7.19 4.43 0.09
N LEU A 156 6.25 5.12 -0.56
CA LEU A 156 6.50 6.46 -1.11
C LEU A 156 6.66 7.52 -0.02
N LEU A 157 5.91 7.44 1.10
CA LEU A 157 6.13 8.33 2.24
C LEU A 157 7.54 8.15 2.82
N LEU A 158 7.96 6.89 3.03
CA LEU A 158 9.25 6.56 3.64
C LEU A 158 10.44 6.86 2.72
N THR A 159 10.31 6.63 1.41
CA THR A 159 11.39 6.88 0.44
C THR A 159 11.42 8.31 -0.07
N SER A 160 10.28 9.01 -0.01
CA SER A 160 10.11 10.42 -0.37
C SER A 160 10.64 10.80 -1.78
N PRO A 161 10.26 10.11 -2.88
CA PRO A 161 10.80 10.40 -4.22
C PRO A 161 10.62 11.87 -4.65
N SER A 162 11.61 12.40 -5.37
CA SER A 162 11.56 13.76 -5.94
C SER A 162 10.68 13.90 -7.18
N TYR A 163 10.27 12.77 -7.78
CA TYR A 163 9.56 12.76 -9.05
C TYR A 163 8.11 12.31 -8.92
N TYR A 164 7.20 13.06 -9.54
CA TYR A 164 5.76 12.84 -9.42
C TYR A 164 5.29 11.52 -10.06
N TRP A 165 6.02 10.98 -11.04
CA TRP A 165 5.61 9.77 -11.77
C TRP A 165 5.58 8.51 -10.89
N TYR A 166 6.42 8.44 -9.85
CA TYR A 166 6.36 7.35 -8.87
C TYR A 166 5.00 7.24 -8.17
N ALA A 167 4.22 8.32 -8.11
CA ALA A 167 2.94 8.34 -7.43
C ALA A 167 1.73 8.06 -8.34
N LEU A 168 1.93 7.81 -9.65
CA LEU A 168 0.83 7.44 -10.57
C LEU A 168 0.10 6.18 -10.11
N LEU A 169 0.85 5.21 -9.59
CA LEU A 169 0.28 3.98 -9.04
C LEU A 169 -0.60 4.26 -7.81
N VAL A 170 -0.21 5.20 -6.95
CA VAL A 170 -1.04 5.60 -5.79
C VAL A 170 -2.35 6.22 -6.25
N ILE A 171 -2.35 7.06 -7.30
CA ILE A 171 -3.58 7.66 -7.84
C ILE A 171 -4.56 6.57 -8.29
N ALA A 172 -4.08 5.57 -9.04
CA ALA A 172 -4.92 4.46 -9.50
C ALA A 172 -5.45 3.60 -8.34
N LEU A 173 -4.59 3.32 -7.35
CA LEU A 173 -4.98 2.56 -6.16
C LEU A 173 -5.99 3.32 -5.29
N VAL A 174 -5.89 4.64 -5.19
CA VAL A 174 -6.91 5.48 -4.54
C VAL A 174 -8.23 5.43 -5.29
N ALA A 175 -8.21 5.48 -6.63
CA ALA A 175 -9.43 5.37 -7.42
C ALA A 175 -10.14 4.02 -7.20
N LEU A 176 -9.39 2.93 -7.03
CA LEU A 176 -9.96 1.61 -6.70
C LEU A 176 -10.45 1.52 -5.24
N ASP A 177 -9.75 2.16 -4.29
CA ASP A 177 -10.03 1.98 -2.86
C ASP A 177 -11.01 2.99 -2.25
N GLY A 178 -11.07 4.20 -2.82
CA GLY A 178 -11.85 5.34 -2.31
C GLY A 178 -11.19 6.14 -1.19
N ARG A 179 -9.96 5.80 -0.78
CA ARG A 179 -9.22 6.47 0.29
C ARG A 179 -8.47 7.71 -0.20
N TRP A 180 -9.23 8.78 -0.42
CA TRP A 180 -8.74 10.03 -1.01
C TRP A 180 -7.60 10.69 -0.23
N GLU A 181 -7.44 10.43 1.07
CA GLU A 181 -6.37 11.03 1.88
C GLU A 181 -4.97 10.69 1.34
N TRP A 182 -4.83 9.56 0.67
CA TRP A 182 -3.58 9.15 0.05
C TRP A 182 -3.20 9.97 -1.19
N LEU A 183 -4.13 10.77 -1.75
CA LEU A 183 -3.80 11.75 -2.80
C LEU A 183 -2.82 12.82 -2.29
N ALA A 184 -2.67 12.98 -0.98
CA ALA A 184 -1.63 13.84 -0.43
C ALA A 184 -0.21 13.40 -0.84
N VAL A 185 0.02 12.10 -1.09
CA VAL A 185 1.32 11.57 -1.53
C VAL A 185 1.71 12.01 -2.95
N PRO A 186 0.88 11.82 -4.01
CA PRO A 186 1.18 12.37 -5.33
C PRO A 186 1.24 13.90 -5.34
N LEU A 187 0.44 14.58 -4.51
CA LEU A 187 0.54 16.03 -4.37
C LEU A 187 1.91 16.46 -3.80
N ALA A 188 2.42 15.76 -2.78
CA ALA A 188 3.76 16.01 -2.23
C ALA A 188 4.86 15.85 -3.27
N GLY A 189 4.85 14.74 -4.04
CA GLY A 189 5.82 14.53 -5.11
C GLY A 189 5.73 15.59 -6.23
N THR A 190 4.53 16.09 -6.51
CA THR A 190 4.32 17.17 -7.49
C THR A 190 4.85 18.51 -7.01
N ALA A 191 4.51 18.88 -5.77
CA ALA A 191 4.98 20.12 -5.15
C ALA A 191 6.52 20.14 -5.09
N LEU A 192 7.12 19.01 -4.74
CA LEU A 192 8.57 18.85 -4.70
C LEU A 192 9.20 18.95 -6.11
N TYR A 193 8.61 18.29 -7.11
CA TYR A 193 9.10 18.35 -8.49
C TYR A 193 9.09 19.79 -9.04
N ILE A 194 7.97 20.49 -8.87
CA ILE A 194 7.81 21.87 -9.33
C ILE A 194 8.73 22.81 -8.55
N GLY A 195 8.79 22.68 -7.22
CA GLY A 195 9.69 23.50 -6.39
C GLY A 195 11.15 23.33 -6.77
N ASN A 196 11.60 22.10 -6.99
CA ASN A 196 12.95 21.83 -7.49
C ASN A 196 13.21 22.47 -8.86
N ALA A 197 12.24 22.41 -9.78
CA ALA A 197 12.36 23.06 -11.10
C ALA A 197 12.41 24.59 -11.02
N MET A 198 11.79 25.18 -9.99
CA MET A 198 11.82 26.63 -9.71
C MET A 198 13.06 27.07 -8.91
N GLY A 199 14.04 26.19 -8.70
CA GLY A 199 15.25 26.51 -7.96
C GLY A 199 15.11 26.47 -6.43
N ALA A 200 13.95 26.07 -5.89
CA ALA A 200 13.77 25.82 -4.47
C ALA A 200 14.41 24.48 -4.09
N HIS A 201 15.73 24.43 -4.12
CA HIS A 201 16.51 23.25 -3.76
C HIS A 201 16.68 23.18 -2.24
N GLY A 202 16.44 22.00 -1.65
CA GLY A 202 16.74 21.76 -0.23
C GLY A 202 15.93 20.63 0.41
N SER A 203 16.48 20.06 1.47
CA SER A 203 15.84 19.00 2.27
C SER A 203 14.57 19.46 2.99
N TRP A 204 14.44 20.76 3.26
CA TRP A 204 13.26 21.34 3.91
C TRP A 204 12.01 21.18 3.02
N LEU A 205 12.10 21.48 1.72
CA LEU A 205 10.94 21.38 0.81
C LEU A 205 10.44 19.95 0.72
N GLN A 206 11.36 18.98 0.62
CA GLN A 206 11.02 17.56 0.62
C GLN A 206 10.35 17.14 1.94
N SER A 207 10.90 17.59 3.08
CA SER A 207 10.36 17.30 4.42
C SER A 207 8.98 17.90 4.64
N TRP A 208 8.75 19.15 4.24
CA TRP A 208 7.44 19.80 4.33
C TRP A 208 6.40 19.14 3.43
N SER A 209 6.78 18.83 2.19
CA SER A 209 5.87 18.21 1.22
C SER A 209 5.43 16.83 1.70
N TYR A 210 6.38 15.94 1.99
CA TYR A 210 6.07 14.59 2.48
C TYR A 210 5.55 14.58 3.92
N GLY A 211 5.93 15.55 4.75
CA GLY A 211 5.46 15.66 6.13
C GLY A 211 3.98 16.03 6.18
N THR A 212 3.57 16.98 5.34
CA THR A 212 2.15 17.33 5.17
C THR A 212 1.34 16.12 4.67
N ALA A 213 1.88 15.36 3.72
CA ALA A 213 1.23 14.13 3.25
C ALA A 213 1.10 13.08 4.36
N ALA A 214 2.16 12.85 5.14
CA ALA A 214 2.15 11.91 6.25
C ALA A 214 1.12 12.32 7.32
N VAL A 215 1.11 13.59 7.72
CA VAL A 215 0.12 14.12 8.69
C VAL A 215 -1.30 13.95 8.16
N THR A 216 -1.56 14.26 6.90
CA THR A 216 -2.89 14.11 6.28
C THR A 216 -3.38 12.67 6.32
N VAL A 217 -2.53 11.71 5.95
CA VAL A 217 -2.86 10.28 5.95
C VAL A 217 -3.05 9.77 7.38
N LEU A 218 -2.16 10.11 8.31
CA LEU A 218 -2.22 9.66 9.70
C LEU A 218 -3.42 10.26 10.46
N ALA A 219 -3.68 11.55 10.31
CA ALA A 219 -4.84 12.21 10.91
C ALA A 219 -6.15 11.61 10.39
N SER A 220 -6.26 11.38 9.08
CA SER A 220 -7.42 10.74 8.47
C SER A 220 -7.62 9.31 8.95
N ALA A 221 -6.53 8.55 9.13
CA ALA A 221 -6.58 7.20 9.69
C ALA A 221 -7.02 7.21 11.17
N ALA A 222 -6.52 8.14 11.97
CA ALA A 222 -6.89 8.30 13.37
C ALA A 222 -8.38 8.69 13.54
N LEU A 223 -8.87 9.64 12.74
CA LEU A 223 -10.27 10.05 12.73
C LEU A 223 -11.22 8.89 12.35
N ARG A 224 -10.85 8.10 11.33
CA ARG A 224 -11.62 6.90 10.95
C ARG A 224 -11.65 5.85 12.06
N ALA A 225 -10.50 5.55 12.66
CA ALA A 225 -10.41 4.61 13.77
C ALA A 225 -11.23 5.07 15.00
N TYR A 226 -11.22 6.38 15.29
CA TYR A 226 -12.02 6.98 16.35
C TYR A 226 -13.53 6.83 16.08
N GLY A 227 -13.98 7.17 14.86
CA GLY A 227 -15.38 7.05 14.47
C GLY A 227 -15.90 5.62 14.45
N GLU A 228 -15.08 4.64 14.07
CA GLU A 228 -15.42 3.21 14.18
C GLU A 228 -15.60 2.77 15.63
N ARG A 229 -14.65 3.12 16.52
CA ARG A 229 -14.77 2.82 17.95
C ARG A 229 -16.00 3.44 18.58
N GLN A 230 -16.32 4.69 18.23
CA GLN A 230 -17.50 5.37 18.77
C GLN A 230 -18.80 4.74 18.28
N ARG A 231 -18.88 4.36 16.99
CA ARG A 231 -20.04 3.60 16.45
C ARG A 231 -20.21 2.26 17.15
N SER A 232 -19.14 1.50 17.37
CA SER A 232 -19.20 0.24 18.12
C SER A 232 -19.68 0.44 19.56
N ARG A 233 -19.18 1.48 20.26
CA ARG A 233 -19.63 1.82 21.62
C ARG A 233 -21.12 2.18 21.65
N ASN A 234 -21.57 3.01 20.72
CA ASN A 234 -22.98 3.41 20.62
C ASN A 234 -23.89 2.22 20.30
N ALA A 235 -23.45 1.29 19.43
CA ALA A 235 -24.20 0.08 19.11
C ALA A 235 -24.35 -0.85 20.33
N VAL A 236 -23.30 -1.01 21.14
CA VAL A 236 -23.36 -1.78 22.40
C VAL A 236 -24.28 -1.12 23.41
N ALA A 237 -24.21 0.21 23.56
CA ALA A 237 -25.09 0.96 24.44
C ALA A 237 -26.58 0.84 24.02
N ALA A 238 -26.87 0.99 22.72
CA ALA A 238 -28.22 0.85 22.17
C ALA A 238 -28.81 -0.55 22.38
N ARG A 239 -27.98 -1.61 22.26
CA ARG A 239 -28.39 -2.99 22.57
C ARG A 239 -28.70 -3.21 24.04
N ARG A 240 -27.99 -2.54 24.95
CA ARG A 240 -28.27 -2.61 26.40
C ARG A 240 -29.55 -1.92 26.79
N THR A 241 -29.86 -0.77 26.17
CA THR A 241 -31.13 -0.05 26.41
C THR A 241 -32.33 -0.71 25.75
N ALA A 242 -32.12 -1.44 24.66
CA ALA A 242 -33.18 -2.20 23.96
C ALA A 242 -33.40 -3.62 24.51
N ALA A 243 -32.58 -4.09 25.46
CA ALA A 243 -32.81 -5.37 26.12
C ALA A 243 -34.08 -5.24 26.98
N PRO A 244 -35.10 -6.10 26.80
CA PRO A 244 -36.30 -6.03 27.61
C PRO A 244 -35.91 -6.24 29.07
N VAL A 245 -36.41 -5.38 29.95
CA VAL A 245 -36.42 -5.64 31.40
C VAL A 245 -37.22 -6.93 31.57
N VAL A 246 -36.54 -8.04 31.81
CA VAL A 246 -37.18 -9.28 32.25
C VAL A 246 -37.65 -9.00 33.68
N GLY A 247 -38.82 -8.36 33.78
CA GLY A 247 -39.51 -8.08 35.02
C GLY A 247 -40.34 -9.30 35.41
N ASP A 248 -39.92 -9.93 36.51
CA ASP A 248 -40.63 -10.83 37.43
C ASP A 248 -41.66 -11.80 36.84
N VAL A 249 -41.21 -13.03 36.59
CA VAL A 249 -42.11 -14.19 36.57
C VAL A 249 -42.62 -14.40 38.00
N PRO A 250 -43.94 -14.35 38.27
CA PRO A 250 -44.46 -14.63 39.60
C PRO A 250 -44.11 -16.06 40.01
N ALA A 251 -43.56 -16.23 41.22
CA ALA A 251 -43.22 -17.54 41.77
C ALA A 251 -44.45 -18.46 41.71
N THR A 252 -44.36 -19.52 40.90
CA THR A 252 -45.37 -20.57 40.86
C THR A 252 -45.41 -21.25 42.21
N SER A 253 -46.57 -21.18 42.86
CA SER A 253 -46.89 -21.91 44.08
C SER A 253 -46.71 -23.41 43.85
N THR A 254 -45.90 -24.02 44.70
CA THR A 254 -45.72 -25.47 44.85
C THR A 254 -47.06 -26.15 45.18
N PRO A 255 -47.42 -27.26 44.53
CA PRO A 255 -48.56 -28.06 44.95
C PRO A 255 -48.16 -28.95 46.14
N GLU A 256 -49.02 -28.94 47.16
CA GLU A 256 -48.95 -29.74 48.38
C GLU A 256 -49.22 -31.24 48.07
N PRO A 257 -48.51 -32.20 48.70
CA PRO A 257 -48.73 -33.61 48.48
C PRO A 257 -49.86 -34.13 49.36
N THR A 258 -51.05 -34.34 48.78
CA THR A 258 -52.13 -35.05 49.48
C THR A 258 -51.85 -36.55 49.57
N ALA A 259 -51.72 -37.01 50.81
CA ALA A 259 -51.60 -38.40 51.21
C ALA A 259 -52.94 -39.17 51.08
N ARG A 260 -52.81 -40.46 50.73
CA ARG A 260 -53.63 -41.64 51.10
C ARG A 260 -55.16 -41.45 51.29
N ARG A 261 -55.92 -42.23 50.53
CA ARG A 261 -56.63 -43.44 51.02
C ARG A 261 -56.97 -44.37 49.87
#